data_AF-A3W7E4-F1
#
_entry.id   AF-A3W7E4-F1
#
_cell.length_a   1.000
_cell.length_b   1.000
_cell.length_c   1.000
_cell.angle_alpha   90.00
_cell.angle_beta   90.00
_cell.angle_gamma   90.00
#
_symmetry.space_group_name_H-M   'P 1'
#
loop_
_entity.id
_entity.type
_entity.pdbx_description
1 polymer ?
#
loop_
_entity_poly.entity_id
_entity_poly.type
_entity_poly.pdbx_seq_one_letter_code
_entity_poly.pdbx_strand_id
1 'polypeptide(L)' 'MATSIDTRRSAAAVLGEDLSAAVYAAMQRIANYRTYRRTVNELSQLSTHDLADLGLHRSEILRVAHETVYGHRS' A
#
# COMPACT_ATOMS: atom_id res chain seq x y z
N MET A 1 -24.82 9.81 -40.36
CA MET A 1 -25.41 8.75 -39.52
C MET A 1 -24.57 8.65 -38.25
N ALA A 2 -25.07 9.18 -37.14
CA ALA A 2 -24.39 9.13 -35.84
C ALA A 2 -24.93 7.93 -35.05
N THR A 3 -24.11 6.89 -34.92
CA THR A 3 -24.44 5.74 -34.06
C THR A 3 -24.19 6.18 -32.62
N SER A 4 -25.26 6.50 -31.89
CA SER A 4 -25.20 6.76 -30.46
C SER A 4 -24.94 5.42 -29.75
N ILE A 5 -23.75 5.28 -29.14
CA ILE A 5 -23.43 4.15 -28.27
C ILE A 5 -24.14 4.42 -26.93
N ASP A 6 -25.37 3.96 -26.85
CA ASP A 6 -26.19 4.03 -25.64
C ASP A 6 -25.72 2.92 -24.68
N THR A 7 -24.72 3.26 -23.84
CA THR A 7 -24.16 2.32 -22.86
C THR A 7 -25.12 2.18 -21.69
N ARG A 8 -26.17 1.35 -21.84
CA ARG A 8 -26.96 0.85 -20.70
C ARG A 8 -26.11 -0.11 -19.88
N ARG A 9 -25.18 0.44 -19.10
CA ARG A 9 -24.41 -0.29 -18.08
C ARG A 9 -25.40 -0.78 -17.03
N SER A 10 -25.69 -2.07 -17.06
CA SER A 10 -26.61 -2.74 -16.13
C SER A 10 -26.13 -2.56 -14.70
N ALA A 11 -27.03 -2.17 -13.77
CA ALA A 11 -26.69 -1.89 -12.38
C ALA A 11 -25.96 -3.04 -11.67
N ALA A 12 -26.27 -4.29 -12.03
CA ALA A 12 -25.57 -5.49 -11.54
C ALA A 12 -24.09 -5.56 -11.97
N ALA A 13 -23.76 -5.05 -13.17
CA ALA A 13 -22.38 -4.98 -13.65
C ALA A 13 -21.57 -3.90 -12.91
N VAL A 14 -22.19 -2.78 -12.54
CA VAL A 14 -21.56 -1.71 -11.73
C VAL A 14 -21.22 -2.23 -10.33
N LEU A 15 -22.18 -2.85 -9.65
CA LEU A 15 -22.00 -3.41 -8.30
C LEU A 15 -20.90 -4.48 -8.25
N GLY A 16 -20.80 -5.31 -9.30
CA GLY A 16 -19.74 -6.32 -9.41
C GLY A 16 -18.35 -5.71 -9.63
N GLU A 17 -18.24 -4.66 -10.46
CA GLU A 17 -16.98 -3.97 -10.72
C GLU A 17 -16.49 -3.22 -9.46
N ASP A 18 -17.38 -2.53 -8.76
CA ASP A 18 -17.09 -1.86 -7.49
C ASP A 18 -16.66 -2.84 -6.39
N LEU A 19 -17.33 -3.98 -6.27
CA LEU A 19 -16.97 -5.02 -5.31
C LEU A 19 -15.59 -5.60 -5.62
N SER A 20 -15.30 -5.88 -6.89
CA SER A 20 -14.00 -6.39 -7.31
C SER A 20 -12.90 -5.38 -6.96
N ALA A 21 -13.07 -4.10 -7.28
CA ALA A 21 -12.14 -3.04 -6.97
C ALA A 21 -11.92 -2.91 -5.45
N ALA A 22 -12.99 -3.00 -4.65
CA ALA A 22 -12.90 -2.99 -3.19
C ALA A 22 -12.10 -4.18 -2.64
N VAL A 23 -12.31 -5.39 -3.17
CA VAL A 23 -11.54 -6.59 -2.78
C VAL A 23 -10.07 -6.42 -3.16
N TYR A 24 -9.77 -5.96 -4.37
CA TYR A 24 -8.39 -5.69 -4.80
C TYR A 24 -7.71 -4.67 -3.89
N ALA A 25 -8.38 -3.57 -3.55
CA ALA A 25 -7.86 -2.55 -2.64
C ALA A 25 -7.61 -3.11 -1.22
N ALA A 26 -8.53 -3.95 -0.71
CA ALA A 26 -8.37 -4.60 0.59
C ALA A 26 -7.17 -5.57 0.60
N MET A 27 -7.02 -6.38 -0.45
CA MET A 27 -5.88 -7.30 -0.58
C MET A 27 -4.56 -6.55 -0.65
N GLN A 28 -4.52 -5.46 -1.42
CA GLN A 28 -3.32 -4.62 -1.53
C GLN A 28 -2.99 -3.94 -0.19
N ARG A 29 -3.99 -3.48 0.56
CA ARG A 29 -3.80 -2.94 1.92
C ARG A 29 -3.18 -3.98 2.87
N ILE A 30 -3.67 -5.22 2.84
CA ILE A 30 -3.13 -6.31 3.67
C ILE A 30 -1.68 -6.62 3.26
N ALA A 31 -1.40 -6.71 1.96
CA ALA A 31 -0.04 -6.94 1.46
C ALA A 31 0.91 -5.84 1.93
N ASN A 32 0.53 -4.57 1.77
CA ASN A 32 1.31 -3.42 2.23
C ASN A 32 1.54 -3.47 3.74
N TYR A 33 0.51 -3.77 4.53
CA TYR A 33 0.64 -3.89 5.98
C TYR A 33 1.61 -5.00 6.40
N ARG A 34 1.58 -6.15 5.71
CA ARG A 34 2.53 -7.24 5.96
C ARG A 34 3.97 -6.83 5.63
N THR A 35 4.19 -6.15 4.51
CA THR A 35 5.50 -5.61 4.16
C THR A 35 5.98 -4.60 5.19
N TYR A 36 5.14 -3.66 5.59
CA TYR A 36 5.47 -2.65 6.61
C TYR A 36 5.92 -3.31 7.91
N ARG A 37 5.14 -4.27 8.40
CA ARG A 37 5.46 -5.02 9.62
C ARG A 37 6.75 -5.82 9.52
N ARG A 38 7.03 -6.38 8.34
CA ARG A 38 8.29 -7.07 8.06
C ARG A 38 9.46 -6.09 8.13
N THR A 39 9.37 -4.96 7.43
CA THR A 39 10.43 -3.93 7.42
C THR A 39 10.69 -3.37 8.81
N VAL A 40 9.65 -3.09 9.61
CA VAL A 40 9.83 -2.66 11.00
C VAL A 40 10.56 -3.73 11.82
N ASN A 41 10.16 -4.99 11.70
CA ASN A 41 10.82 -6.09 12.41
C ASN A 41 12.30 -6.21 12.00
N GLU A 42 12.60 -6.22 10.70
CA GLU A 42 13.97 -6.33 10.18
C GLU A 42 14.85 -5.17 10.66
N LEU A 43 14.39 -3.92 10.54
CA LEU A 43 15.11 -2.75 11.04
C LEU A 43 15.25 -2.75 12.57
N SER A 44 14.24 -3.24 13.31
CA SER A 44 14.29 -3.28 14.77
C SER A 44 15.30 -4.30 15.32
N GLN A 45 15.58 -5.34 14.54
CA GLN A 45 16.57 -6.37 14.86
C GLN A 45 18.01 -5.90 14.66
N LEU A 46 18.24 -4.84 13.87
CA LEU A 46 19.54 -4.23 13.71
C LEU A 46 20.02 -3.60 15.03
N SER A 47 21.34 -3.60 15.22
CA SER A 47 21.95 -2.95 16.38
C SER A 47 21.91 -1.42 16.21
N THR A 48 22.12 -0.69 17.31
CA THR A 48 22.19 0.77 17.25
C THR A 48 23.35 1.25 16.37
N HIS A 49 24.44 0.47 16.28
CA HIS A 49 25.57 0.79 15.42
C HIS A 49 25.23 0.58 13.94
N ASP A 50 24.63 -0.56 13.58
CA ASP A 50 24.22 -0.83 12.19
C ASP A 50 23.21 0.22 11.69
N LEU A 51 22.28 0.65 12.56
CA LEU A 51 21.35 1.73 12.24
C LEU A 51 22.09 3.06 12.04
N ALA A 52 23.07 3.38 12.89
CA ALA A 52 23.88 4.59 12.76
C ALA A 52 24.73 4.58 11.47
N ASP A 53 25.24 3.43 11.04
CA ASP A 53 25.98 3.28 9.79
C ASP A 53 25.10 3.55 8.57
N LEU A 54 23.81 3.22 8.66
CA LEU A 54 22.79 3.59 7.68
C LEU A 54 22.33 5.06 7.80
N GLY A 55 22.83 5.80 8.79
CA GLY A 55 22.40 7.17 9.09
C GLY A 55 20.99 7.25 9.69
N LEU A 56 20.50 6.18 10.30
CA LEU A 56 19.15 6.06 10.86
C LEU A 56 19.18 6.01 12.39
N HIS A 57 18.21 6.66 13.02
CA HIS A 57 17.95 6.48 14.45
C HIS A 57 16.82 5.46 14.71
N ARG A 58 16.81 4.80 15.89
CA ARG A 58 15.75 3.83 16.24
C ARG A 58 14.33 4.41 16.16
N SER A 59 14.18 5.70 16.46
CA SER A 59 12.92 6.43 16.35
C SER A 59 12.45 6.60 14.90
N GLU A 60 13.33 6.50 13.92
CA GLU A 60 13.02 6.68 12.50
C GLU A 60 12.58 5.40 11.81
N ILE A 61 12.76 4.23 12.44
CA ILE A 61 12.38 2.92 11.89
C ILE A 61 10.92 2.92 11.41
N LEU A 62 10.01 3.45 12.22
CA LEU A 62 8.59 3.51 11.89
C LEU A 62 8.31 4.43 10.69
N ARG A 63 9.01 5.57 10.63
CA ARG A 63 8.90 6.55 9.55
C ARG A 63 9.41 5.96 8.23
N VAL A 64 10.63 5.41 8.25
CA VAL A 64 11.28 4.82 7.07
C VAL A 64 10.49 3.62 6.56
N ALA A 65 10.08 2.69 7.44
CA ALA A 65 9.28 1.54 7.03
C ALA A 65 7.94 1.97 6.39
N HIS A 66 7.32 3.02 6.91
CA HIS A 66 6.10 3.56 6.32
C HIS A 66 6.37 4.18 4.94
N GLU A 67 7.43 4.96 4.80
CA GLU A 67 7.85 5.59 3.54
C GLU A 67 8.21 4.56 2.46
N THR A 68 8.89 3.46 2.81
CA THR A 68 9.23 2.39 1.86
C THR A 68 7.99 1.69 1.30
N VAL A 69 6.92 1.56 2.09
CA VAL A 69 5.71 0.82 1.69
C VAL A 69 4.65 1.69 1.05
N TYR A 70 4.43 2.89 1.58
CA TYR A 70 3.35 3.78 1.17
C TYR A 70 3.83 4.99 0.37
N GLY A 71 5.15 5.18 0.25
CA GLY A 71 5.75 6.34 -0.39
C GLY A 71 5.79 7.58 0.51
N HIS A 72 6.45 8.62 0.01
CA HIS A 72 6.48 9.94 0.64
C HIS A 72 5.15 10.64 0.36
N ARG A 73 4.43 11.05 1.41
CA ARG A 73 3.25 11.91 1.27
C ARG A 73 3.76 13.36 1.11
N SER A 74 4.20 13.73 -0.10
CA SER A 74 4.50 15.12 -0.49
C SER A 74 3.34 15.72 -1.28
#